data_AF-A0A5C7VPT9-F1
#
_entry.id   AF-A0A5C7VPT9-F1
#
_cell.length_a   1.000
_cell.length_b   1.000
_cell.length_c   1.000
_cell.angle_alpha   90.00
_cell.angle_beta   90.00
_cell.angle_gamma   90.00
#
_symmetry.space_group_name_H-M   'P 1'
#
loop_
_entity.id
_entity.type
_entity.pdbx_description
1 polymer ?
#
loop_
_entity_poly.entity_id
_entity_poly.type
_entity_poly.pdbx_seq_one_letter_code
_entity_poly.pdbx_strand_id
1 'polypeptide(L)'
;MPKKNKISGKGLQNYLESYQLTRECIVDLISKLRKRNRNLNNPPTPSEVADNDEKILELVAAKALLDAKLAAFEANKVSIAPPSDLQLNSLKDLIAKVDKLNTNQKISDEIVKLSTDVLTEFNNIHPDQA
;
A
#
# COMPACT_ATOMS: atom_id res chain seq x y z
N MET A 1 11.62 6.61 32.96
CA MET A 1 10.83 5.68 32.14
C MET A 1 10.24 6.45 30.96
N PRO A 2 10.40 5.99 29.70
CA PRO A 2 9.73 6.63 28.58
C PRO A 2 8.22 6.52 28.78
N LYS A 3 7.50 7.64 28.63
CA LYS A 3 6.04 7.69 28.80
C LYS A 3 5.42 6.71 27.79
N LYS A 4 4.71 5.70 28.30
CA LYS A 4 3.91 4.80 27.45
C LYS A 4 2.93 5.65 26.65
N ASN A 5 2.99 5.54 25.33
CA ASN A 5 2.08 6.25 24.45
C ASN A 5 0.71 5.60 24.60
N LYS A 6 -0.27 6.38 25.06
CA LYS A 6 -1.66 5.91 25.16
C LYS A 6 -2.37 6.25 23.86
N ILE A 7 -2.32 5.33 22.90
CA ILE A 7 -3.21 5.36 21.74
C ILE A 7 -4.66 5.25 22.24
N SER A 8 -5.52 6.14 21.77
CA SER A 8 -6.97 6.04 21.99
C SER A 8 -7.55 4.93 21.13
N GLY A 9 -8.65 4.28 21.58
CA GLY A 9 -9.28 3.19 20.82
C GLY A 9 -9.66 3.58 19.39
N LYS A 10 -10.06 4.84 19.15
CA LYS A 10 -10.40 5.37 17.82
C LYS A 10 -9.16 5.53 16.93
N GLY A 11 -8.03 5.99 17.47
CA GLY A 11 -6.78 6.09 16.72
C GLY A 11 -6.23 4.72 16.29
N LEU A 12 -6.35 3.72 17.18
CA LEU A 12 -6.02 2.34 16.86
C LEU A 12 -6.89 1.78 15.73
N GLN A 13 -8.21 1.98 15.84
CA GLN A 13 -9.17 1.51 14.85
C GLN A 13 -8.92 2.13 13.47
N ASN A 14 -8.70 3.44 13.40
CA ASN A 14 -8.42 4.12 12.13
C ASN A 14 -7.13 3.59 11.47
N TYR A 15 -6.09 3.31 12.26
CA TYR A 15 -4.84 2.75 11.73
C TYR A 15 -5.04 1.36 11.15
N LEU A 16 -5.70 0.46 11.90
CA LEU A 16 -6.00 -0.90 11.44
C LEU A 16 -6.89 -0.91 10.19
N GLU A 17 -7.90 -0.02 10.13
CA GLU A 17 -8.76 0.15 8.96
C GLU A 17 -7.94 0.61 7.74
N SER A 18 -7.08 1.61 7.91
CA SER A 18 -6.24 2.14 6.83
C SER A 18 -5.30 1.07 6.27
N TYR A 19 -4.74 0.24 7.16
CA TYR A 19 -3.91 -0.90 6.81
C TYR A 19 -4.66 -1.92 5.96
N GLN A 20 -5.86 -2.32 6.41
CA GLN A 20 -6.68 -3.30 5.72
C GLN A 20 -7.04 -2.82 4.32
N LEU A 21 -7.46 -1.57 4.18
CA LEU A 21 -7.79 -0.96 2.90
C LEU A 21 -6.59 -0.95 1.94
N THR A 22 -5.40 -0.53 2.40
CA THR A 22 -4.20 -0.54 1.54
C THR A 22 -3.83 -1.96 1.09
N ARG A 23 -3.90 -2.93 2.00
CA ARG A 23 -3.58 -4.32 1.70
C ARG A 23 -4.54 -4.92 0.68
N GLU A 24 -5.83 -4.65 0.82
CA GLU A 24 -6.86 -5.10 -0.13
C GLU A 24 -6.64 -4.50 -1.52
N CYS A 25 -6.32 -3.20 -1.59
CA CYS A 25 -6.03 -2.52 -2.84
C CYS A 25 -4.83 -3.15 -3.59
N ILE A 26 -3.73 -3.44 -2.87
CA ILE A 26 -2.55 -4.11 -3.45
C ILE A 26 -2.92 -5.50 -4.00
N VAL A 27 -3.68 -6.29 -3.23
CA VAL A 27 -4.09 -7.64 -3.64
C VAL A 27 -4.98 -7.59 -4.89
N ASP A 28 -5.91 -6.65 -4.96
CA ASP A 28 -6.77 -6.45 -6.13
C ASP A 28 -5.97 -6.07 -7.38
N LEU A 29 -5.01 -5.15 -7.25
CA LEU A 29 -4.11 -4.77 -8.35
C LEU A 29 -3.30 -5.95 -8.88
N ILE A 30 -2.68 -6.74 -7.99
CA ILE A 30 -1.95 -7.96 -8.37
C ILE A 30 -2.88 -8.92 -9.14
N SER A 31 -4.11 -9.12 -8.65
CA SER A 31 -5.09 -9.98 -9.28
C SER A 31 -5.44 -9.50 -10.70
N LYS A 32 -5.64 -8.19 -10.87
CA LYS A 32 -5.95 -7.57 -12.16
C LYS A 32 -4.81 -7.68 -13.17
N LEU A 33 -3.56 -7.44 -12.75
CA LEU A 33 -2.37 -7.60 -13.61
C LEU A 33 -2.21 -9.07 -14.05
N ARG A 34 -2.37 -10.03 -13.12
CA ARG A 34 -2.37 -11.46 -13.46
C ARG A 34 -3.48 -11.84 -14.43
N LYS A 35 -4.67 -11.25 -14.27
CA LYS A 35 -5.80 -11.46 -15.19
C LYS A 35 -5.53 -10.86 -16.57
N ARG A 36 -4.88 -9.69 -16.64
CA ARG A 36 -4.43 -9.08 -17.90
C ARG A 36 -3.45 -9.98 -18.64
N ASN A 37 -2.45 -10.54 -17.93
CA ASN A 37 -1.45 -11.47 -18.49
C ASN A 37 -2.07 -12.76 -19.03
N ARG A 38 -3.22 -13.18 -18.50
CA ARG A 38 -3.94 -14.39 -18.91
C ARG A 38 -5.11 -14.12 -19.87
N ASN A 39 -5.32 -12.89 -20.32
CA ASN A 39 -6.46 -12.54 -21.16
C ASN A 39 -6.30 -13.11 -22.58
N LEU A 40 -7.05 -14.16 -22.91
CA LEU A 40 -6.98 -14.84 -24.20
C LEU A 40 -7.72 -14.09 -25.33
N ASN A 41 -8.70 -13.24 -24.99
CA ASN A 41 -9.49 -12.50 -25.98
C ASN A 41 -8.75 -11.28 -26.53
N ASN A 42 -7.80 -10.74 -25.76
CA ASN A 42 -6.89 -9.69 -26.18
C ASN A 42 -5.51 -9.99 -25.56
N PRO A 43 -4.74 -10.92 -26.15
CA PRO A 43 -3.46 -11.35 -25.60
C PRO A 43 -2.52 -10.16 -25.42
N PRO A 44 -1.91 -9.98 -24.24
CA PRO A 44 -0.85 -9.00 -24.07
C PRO A 44 0.38 -9.40 -24.88
N THR A 45 1.10 -8.39 -25.34
CA THR A 45 2.43 -8.56 -25.92
C THR A 45 3.42 -9.08 -24.85
N PRO A 46 4.52 -9.74 -25.25
CA PRO A 46 5.55 -10.17 -24.31
C PRO A 46 6.13 -9.03 -23.45
N SER A 47 6.25 -7.82 -24.01
CA SER A 47 6.69 -6.63 -23.26
C SER A 47 5.68 -6.26 -22.18
N GLU A 48 4.38 -6.19 -22.51
CA GLU A 48 3.34 -5.92 -21.53
C GLU A 48 3.30 -6.98 -20.41
N VAL A 49 3.56 -8.25 -20.75
CA VAL A 49 3.64 -9.32 -19.74
C VAL A 49 4.80 -9.08 -18.78
N ALA A 50 5.99 -8.78 -19.31
CA ALA A 50 7.19 -8.48 -18.51
C ALA A 50 6.98 -7.26 -17.60
N ASP A 51 6.44 -6.16 -18.15
CA ASP A 51 6.13 -4.95 -17.39
C ASP A 51 5.12 -5.23 -16.28
N ASN A 52 4.07 -6.01 -16.56
CA ASN A 52 3.08 -6.39 -15.56
C ASN A 52 3.67 -7.31 -14.49
N ASP A 53 4.58 -8.22 -14.84
CA ASP A 53 5.22 -9.13 -13.90
C ASP A 53 6.20 -8.38 -12.97
N GLU A 54 6.94 -7.38 -13.48
CA GLU A 54 7.76 -6.47 -12.68
C GLU A 54 6.89 -5.72 -11.66
N LYS A 55 5.79 -5.13 -12.11
CA LYS A 55 4.83 -4.43 -11.23
C LYS A 55 4.21 -5.36 -10.19
N ILE A 56 3.92 -6.62 -10.54
CA ILE A 56 3.45 -7.62 -9.58
C ILE A 56 4.51 -7.86 -8.50
N LEU A 57 5.79 -7.96 -8.87
CA LEU A 57 6.88 -8.15 -7.91
C LEU A 57 7.02 -6.96 -6.95
N GLU A 58 6.96 -5.74 -7.46
CA GLU A 58 6.96 -4.52 -6.65
C GLU A 58 5.79 -4.49 -5.65
N LEU A 59 4.57 -4.80 -6.13
CA LEU A 59 3.37 -4.84 -5.30
C LEU A 59 3.45 -5.95 -4.24
N VAL A 60 4.03 -7.11 -4.56
CA VAL A 60 4.27 -8.19 -3.60
C VAL A 60 5.26 -7.75 -2.51
N ALA A 61 6.35 -7.08 -2.89
CA ALA A 61 7.32 -6.54 -1.94
C ALA A 61 6.69 -5.46 -1.05
N ALA A 62 5.92 -4.53 -1.63
CA ALA A 62 5.20 -3.51 -0.89
C ALA A 62 4.20 -4.11 0.11
N LYS A 63 3.48 -5.17 -0.27
CA LYS A 63 2.59 -5.90 0.64
C LYS A 63 3.37 -6.56 1.78
N ALA A 64 4.51 -7.19 1.51
CA ALA A 64 5.32 -7.83 2.54
C ALA A 64 5.88 -6.81 3.54
N LEU A 65 6.33 -5.64 3.05
CA LEU A 65 6.75 -4.53 3.90
C LEU A 65 5.59 -4.00 4.75
N LEU A 66 4.40 -3.86 4.16
CA LEU A 66 3.20 -3.46 4.86
C LEU A 66 2.87 -4.47 5.98
N ASP A 67 2.83 -5.77 5.69
CA ASP A 67 2.62 -6.84 6.67
C ASP A 67 3.66 -6.80 7.81
N ALA A 68 4.93 -6.54 7.51
CA ALA A 68 5.97 -6.36 8.52
C ALA A 68 5.75 -5.12 9.41
N LYS A 69 5.35 -3.99 8.80
CA LYS A 69 5.07 -2.75 9.54
C LYS A 69 3.89 -2.90 10.49
N LEU A 70 2.82 -3.61 10.09
CA LEU A 70 1.71 -3.88 11.01
C LEU A 70 2.15 -4.79 12.16
N ALA A 71 2.90 -5.87 11.89
CA ALA A 71 3.40 -6.75 12.94
C ALA A 71 4.28 -5.98 13.94
N ALA A 72 5.15 -5.09 13.45
CA ALA A 72 5.96 -4.21 14.30
C ALA A 72 5.10 -3.23 15.12
N PHE A 73 4.07 -2.64 14.52
CA PHE A 73 3.11 -1.78 15.22
C PHE A 73 2.36 -2.56 16.30
N GLU A 74 1.80 -3.73 16.00
CA GLU A 74 1.04 -4.52 16.98
C GLU A 74 1.89 -4.94 18.19
N ALA A 75 3.16 -5.28 17.95
CA ALA A 75 4.14 -5.59 19.00
C ALA A 75 4.49 -4.38 19.87
N ASN A 76 4.49 -3.17 19.31
CA ASN A 76 4.99 -1.95 19.95
C ASN A 76 3.94 -0.84 20.15
N LYS A 77 2.65 -1.14 19.97
CA LYS A 77 1.53 -0.17 19.98
C LYS A 77 1.37 0.65 21.27
N VAL A 78 1.99 0.20 22.36
CA VAL A 78 2.05 0.90 23.66
C VAL A 78 3.20 1.92 23.76
N SER A 79 4.09 1.94 22.77
CA SER A 79 5.34 2.72 22.74
C SER A 79 5.47 3.59 21.48
N ILE A 80 4.70 3.29 20.42
CA ILE A 80 4.70 4.02 19.15
C ILE A 80 3.54 5.03 19.12
N ALA A 81 3.79 6.23 18.61
CA ALA A 81 2.73 7.21 18.38
C ALA A 81 1.89 6.77 17.18
N PRO A 82 0.54 6.84 17.26
CA PRO A 82 -0.28 6.55 16.10
C PRO A 82 0.02 7.58 14.99
N PRO A 83 -0.16 7.22 13.72
CA PRO A 83 -0.15 8.23 12.66
C PRO A 83 -1.23 9.29 12.93
N SER A 84 -0.90 10.53 12.60
CA SER A 84 -1.82 11.66 12.72
C SER A 84 -3.03 11.49 11.81
N ASP A 85 -4.15 12.15 12.16
CA ASP A 85 -5.34 12.20 11.29
C ASP A 85 -5.00 12.72 9.88
N LEU A 86 -3.99 13.60 9.78
CA LEU A 86 -3.53 14.16 8.52
C LEU A 86 -2.82 13.11 7.64
N GLN A 87 -1.99 12.26 8.25
CA GLN A 87 -1.36 11.11 7.57
C GLN A 87 -2.41 10.07 7.16
N LEU A 88 -3.39 9.80 8.03
CA LEU A 88 -4.49 8.87 7.73
C LEU A 88 -5.36 9.36 6.57
N ASN A 89 -5.71 10.66 6.55
CA ASN A 89 -6.49 11.24 5.46
C ASN A 89 -5.73 11.24 4.14
N SER A 90 -4.43 11.56 4.17
CA SER A 90 -3.56 11.46 2.98
C SER A 90 -3.54 10.03 2.42
N LEU A 91 -3.44 9.02 3.30
CA LEU A 91 -3.49 7.61 2.90
C LEU A 91 -4.84 7.24 2.28
N LYS A 92 -5.96 7.66 2.90
CA LYS A 92 -7.32 7.41 2.39
C LYS A 92 -7.53 8.04 1.02
N ASP A 93 -7.06 9.27 0.81
CA ASP A 93 -7.14 9.96 -0.48
C ASP A 93 -6.32 9.26 -1.57
N LEU A 94 -5.14 8.74 -1.22
CA LEU A 94 -4.30 7.99 -2.15
C LEU A 94 -4.96 6.65 -2.53
N ILE A 95 -5.52 5.92 -1.57
CA ILE A 95 -6.28 4.68 -1.84
C ILE A 95 -7.48 4.99 -2.75
N ALA A 96 -8.24 6.05 -2.47
CA ALA A 96 -9.39 6.43 -3.30
C ALA A 96 -8.98 6.85 -4.72
N LYS A 97 -7.82 7.47 -4.90
CA LYS A 97 -7.25 7.76 -6.22
C LYS A 97 -6.86 6.48 -6.93
N VAL A 98 -6.16 5.57 -6.26
CA VAL A 98 -5.82 4.26 -6.83
C VAL A 98 -7.09 3.53 -7.26
N ASP A 99 -8.13 3.44 -6.43
CA ASP A 99 -9.39 2.79 -6.80
C ASP A 99 -10.06 3.43 -8.03
N LYS A 100 -10.07 4.77 -8.13
CA LYS A 100 -10.57 5.49 -9.32
C LYS A 100 -9.74 5.19 -10.58
N LEU A 101 -8.42 5.10 -10.46
CA LEU A 101 -7.55 4.74 -11.57
C LEU A 101 -7.71 3.26 -11.93
N ASN A 102 -7.96 2.41 -10.94
CA ASN A 102 -8.14 0.97 -11.06
C ASN A 102 -9.50 0.59 -11.72
N THR A 103 -10.47 1.50 -11.72
CA THR A 103 -11.68 1.41 -12.57
C THR A 103 -11.43 1.79 -14.04
N ASN A 104 -10.33 2.48 -14.35
CA ASN A 104 -9.95 2.87 -15.70
C ASN A 104 -8.71 2.08 -16.14
N GLN A 105 -8.95 0.99 -16.87
CA GLN A 105 -8.02 -0.07 -17.25
C GLN A 105 -6.74 0.33 -18.04
N LYS A 106 -6.43 1.62 -18.19
CA LYS A 106 -5.32 2.17 -18.99
C LYS A 106 -4.12 2.70 -18.19
N ILE A 107 -4.15 2.64 -16.86
CA ILE A 107 -3.27 3.48 -16.03
C ILE A 107 -2.31 2.64 -15.18
N SER A 108 -1.46 1.85 -15.84
CA SER A 108 -0.48 1.01 -15.12
C SER A 108 0.72 1.83 -14.64
N ASP A 109 1.11 2.90 -15.35
CA ASP A 109 2.33 3.68 -15.03
C ASP A 109 2.11 4.75 -13.96
N GLU A 110 0.92 5.34 -13.93
CA GLU A 110 0.55 6.33 -12.91
C GLU A 110 0.35 5.67 -11.53
N ILE A 111 -0.13 4.41 -11.51
CA ILE A 111 -0.25 3.61 -10.28
C ILE A 111 1.12 3.24 -9.71
N VAL A 112 2.07 2.86 -10.57
CA VAL A 112 3.46 2.59 -10.15
C VAL A 112 4.10 3.84 -9.59
N LYS A 113 3.99 4.97 -10.30
CA LYS A 113 4.52 6.25 -9.85
C LYS A 113 3.98 6.66 -8.47
N LEU A 114 2.66 6.56 -8.27
CA LEU A 114 2.02 6.88 -7.00
C LEU A 114 2.44 5.92 -5.87
N SER A 115 2.66 4.63 -6.18
CA SER A 115 3.13 3.65 -5.21
C SER A 115 4.57 3.93 -4.77
N THR A 116 5.42 4.35 -5.70
CA THR A 116 6.80 4.78 -5.42
C THR A 116 6.84 6.06 -4.58
N ASP A 117 5.97 7.02 -4.87
CA ASP A 117 5.85 8.26 -4.08
C ASP A 117 5.42 7.97 -2.64
N VAL A 118 4.47 7.02 -2.45
CA VAL A 118 4.05 6.55 -1.13
C VAL A 118 5.18 5.88 -0.36
N LEU A 119 5.96 5.01 -1.01
CA LEU A 119 7.11 4.35 -0.40
C LEU A 119 8.19 5.35 0.01
N THR A 120 8.42 6.37 -0.82
CA THR A 120 9.36 7.46 -0.54
C THR A 120 8.93 8.23 0.70
N GLU A 121 7.65 8.58 0.81
CA GLU A 121 7.16 9.31 1.97
C GLU A 121 7.18 8.46 3.25
N PHE A 122 6.95 7.16 3.13
CA PHE A 122 7.12 6.23 4.25
C PHE A 122 8.56 6.19 4.77
N ASN A 123 9.55 6.25 3.90
CA ASN A 123 10.96 6.28 4.27
C ASN A 123 11.34 7.63 4.91
N ASN A 124 10.74 8.73 4.46
CA ASN A 124 10.93 10.05 5.06
C ASN A 124 10.36 10.13 6.50
N ILE A 125 9.27 9.41 6.77
CA ILE A 125 8.66 9.35 8.11
C ILE A 125 9.50 8.51 9.10
N HIS A 126 10.24 7.52 8.59
CA HIS A 126 11.08 6.61 9.39
C HIS A 126 12.45 6.36 8.74
N PRO A 127 13.36 7.35 8.73
CA PRO A 127 14.61 7.27 7.98
C PRO A 127 15.60 6.21 8.50
N ASP A 128 15.47 5.78 9.77
CA ASP A 128 16.43 4.88 10.44
C ASP A 128 15.91 3.45 10.61
N GLN A 129 14.85 3.05 9.90
CA GLN A 129 14.33 1.68 9.94
C GLN A 129 14.43 1.02 8.57
N ALA A 130 15.61 0.44 8.31
CA ALA A 130 15.83 -0.60 7.31
C ALA A 130 15.57 -1.98 7.93
#